data_AF-A0A959AQF3-F1
#
_entry.id   AF-A0A959AQF3-F1
#
_cell.length_a   1.000
_cell.length_b   1.000
_cell.length_c   1.000
_cell.angle_alpha   90.00
_cell.angle_beta   90.00
_cell.angle_gamma   90.00
#
_symmetry.space_group_name_H-M   'P 1'
#
loop_
_entity.id
_entity.type
_entity.pdbx_description
1 polymer ?
#
loop_
_entity_poly.entity_id
_entity_poly.type
_entity_poly.pdbx_seq_one_letter_code
_entity_poly.pdbx_strand_id
1 'polypeptide(L)'
;VDFINSQRADGGGDYPEALHSALQKAIEEQDWQGQARARLLFLILDAPPHHEVDVIDAVKEQLQLAAEKGIRIIPVSASGIDRETEFLMRILAIASNGTYTFITDHSGIGNEHLEPTVGEYEVEFLNDLIVRLVNEYVE
;
A
#
# COMPACT_ATOMS: atom_id res chain seq x y z
N VAL A 1 -4.98 -10.74 -18.60
CA VAL A 1 -5.19 -11.27 -17.22
C VAL A 1 -4.32 -12.49 -16.96
N ASP A 2 -3.91 -13.23 -17.99
CA ASP A 2 -3.09 -14.45 -17.88
C ASP A 2 -1.84 -14.31 -17.03
N PHE A 3 -1.09 -13.19 -17.14
CA PHE A 3 0.05 -12.91 -16.26
C PHE A 3 -0.34 -12.88 -14.79
N ILE A 4 -1.45 -12.23 -14.43
CA ILE A 4 -1.92 -12.16 -13.04
C ILE A 4 -2.38 -13.54 -12.58
N ASN A 5 -3.17 -14.23 -13.41
CA ASN A 5 -3.68 -15.57 -13.12
C ASN A 5 -2.57 -16.63 -12.97
N SER A 6 -1.38 -16.40 -13.54
CA SER A 6 -0.24 -17.29 -13.41
C SER A 6 0.59 -17.04 -12.14
N GLN A 7 0.39 -15.91 -11.45
CA GLN A 7 1.11 -15.65 -10.21
C GLN A 7 0.53 -16.49 -9.07
N ARG A 8 1.41 -16.91 -8.16
CA ARG A 8 1.05 -17.61 -6.92
C ARG A 8 1.93 -17.10 -5.79
N ALA A 9 1.38 -17.04 -4.59
CA ALA A 9 2.10 -16.80 -3.35
C ALA A 9 1.77 -17.95 -2.39
N ASP A 10 2.71 -18.32 -1.53
CA ASP A 10 2.59 -19.45 -0.60
C ASP A 10 2.90 -19.02 0.86
N GLY A 11 2.74 -17.72 1.14
CA GLY A 11 3.13 -17.07 2.40
C GLY A 11 4.64 -16.78 2.48
N GLY A 12 5.03 -15.81 3.32
CA GLY A 12 6.43 -15.50 3.65
C GLY A 12 7.00 -16.42 4.74
N GLY A 13 6.13 -16.92 5.62
CA GLY A 13 6.52 -17.73 6.78
C GLY A 13 7.06 -16.90 7.95
N ASP A 14 7.21 -15.61 7.75
CA ASP A 14 7.60 -14.58 8.70
C ASP A 14 6.42 -13.63 8.98
N TYR A 15 6.17 -13.41 10.26
CA TYR A 15 5.40 -12.28 10.76
C TYR A 15 6.31 -11.64 11.82
N PRO A 16 6.80 -10.40 11.62
CA PRO A 16 6.46 -9.41 10.58
C PRO A 16 6.94 -9.71 9.15
N GLU A 17 6.49 -8.91 8.17
CA GLU A 17 6.73 -9.06 6.71
C GLU A 17 7.77 -8.07 6.13
N ALA A 18 8.34 -8.38 4.97
CA ALA A 18 9.45 -7.64 4.34
C ALA A 18 9.01 -6.44 3.45
N LEU A 19 8.28 -5.47 4.02
CA LEU A 19 7.78 -4.27 3.30
C LEU A 19 8.88 -3.49 2.55
N HIS A 20 10.03 -3.28 3.19
CA HIS A 20 11.16 -2.53 2.62
C HIS A 20 11.62 -3.12 1.27
N SER A 21 11.69 -4.45 1.17
CA SER A 21 12.08 -5.17 -0.04
C SER A 21 11.05 -5.00 -1.16
N ALA A 22 9.76 -5.06 -0.83
CA ALA A 22 8.69 -4.83 -1.79
C ALA A 22 8.69 -3.39 -2.33
N LEU A 23 8.89 -2.40 -1.45
CA LEU A 23 8.99 -0.99 -1.85
C LEU A 23 10.19 -0.75 -2.75
N GLN A 24 11.36 -1.28 -2.41
CA GLN A 24 12.56 -1.16 -3.24
C GLN A 24 12.32 -1.75 -4.63
N LYS A 25 11.78 -2.97 -4.70
CA LYS A 25 11.47 -3.63 -5.96
C LYS A 25 10.47 -2.83 -6.80
N ALA A 26 9.45 -2.26 -6.16
CA ALA A 26 8.41 -1.49 -6.82
C ALA A 26 8.91 -0.13 -7.33
N ILE A 27 9.74 0.56 -6.55
CA ILE A 27 10.12 1.96 -6.79
C ILE A 27 11.40 2.06 -7.62
N GLU A 28 12.41 1.22 -7.35
CA GLU A 28 13.70 1.26 -8.04
C GLU A 28 13.71 0.42 -9.31
N GLU A 29 13.18 -0.80 -9.24
CA GLU A 29 13.41 -1.80 -10.28
C GLU A 29 12.30 -1.90 -11.33
N GLN A 30 11.09 -1.38 -11.05
CA GLN A 30 10.04 -1.31 -12.07
C GLN A 30 10.29 -0.18 -13.07
N ASP A 31 9.98 -0.45 -14.34
CA ASP A 31 10.15 0.49 -15.44
C ASP A 31 9.01 1.52 -15.51
N TRP A 32 9.05 2.47 -14.57
CA TRP A 32 8.09 3.57 -14.53
C TRP A 32 8.27 4.52 -15.71
N GLN A 33 7.24 4.65 -16.54
CA GLN A 33 7.28 5.52 -17.71
C GLN A 33 7.46 7.00 -17.32
N GLY A 34 8.50 7.65 -17.85
CA GLY A 34 8.86 9.05 -17.55
C GLY A 34 7.79 10.10 -17.91
N GLN A 35 6.95 9.82 -18.91
CA GLN A 35 5.87 10.70 -19.37
C GLN A 35 4.47 10.22 -18.94
N ALA A 36 4.37 9.28 -17.99
CA ALA A 36 3.09 8.83 -17.48
C ALA A 36 2.31 10.00 -16.85
N ARG A 37 1.00 10.06 -17.13
CA ARG A 37 0.09 11.05 -16.52
C ARG A 37 0.00 10.89 -15.00
N ALA A 38 0.03 9.64 -14.53
CA ALA A 38 0.11 9.28 -13.13
C ALA A 38 0.93 8.00 -12.96
N ARG A 39 1.64 7.89 -11.83
CA ARG A 39 2.30 6.66 -11.37
C ARG A 39 1.68 6.30 -10.03
N LEU A 40 0.97 5.18 -10.00
CA LEU A 40 0.18 4.76 -8.83
C LEU A 40 0.69 3.41 -8.35
N LEU A 41 1.10 3.34 -7.08
CA LEU A 41 1.53 2.12 -6.42
C LEU A 41 0.49 1.73 -5.37
N PHE A 42 -0.34 0.72 -5.66
CA PHE A 42 -1.23 0.13 -4.66
C PHE A 42 -0.44 -0.82 -3.77
N LEU A 43 -0.25 -0.45 -2.51
CA LEU A 43 0.48 -1.23 -1.52
C LEU A 43 -0.50 -1.97 -0.63
N ILE A 44 -0.65 -3.28 -0.82
CA ILE A 44 -1.61 -4.11 -0.06
C ILE A 44 -0.85 -4.92 0.98
N LEU A 45 -1.28 -4.87 2.25
CA LEU A 45 -0.65 -5.59 3.37
C LEU A 45 -1.69 -6.13 4.36
N ASP A 46 -1.46 -7.33 4.87
CA ASP A 46 -2.23 -8.02 5.91
C ASP A 46 -1.40 -8.35 7.17
N ALA A 47 -0.19 -7.79 7.28
CA ALA A 47 0.69 -7.93 8.43
C ALA A 47 1.58 -6.69 8.65
N PRO A 48 2.09 -6.46 9.87
CA PRO A 48 3.08 -5.43 10.15
C PRO A 48 4.40 -5.70 9.43
N PRO A 49 5.17 -4.64 9.12
CA PRO A 49 6.52 -4.78 8.60
C PRO A 49 7.53 -5.04 9.71
N HIS A 50 8.72 -5.48 9.34
CA HIS A 50 9.91 -5.44 10.20
C HIS A 50 10.22 -4.01 10.71
N HIS A 51 10.73 -3.90 11.95
CA HIS A 51 10.93 -2.64 12.69
C HIS A 51 12.40 -2.35 13.06
N GLU A 52 13.33 -3.17 12.58
CA GLU A 52 14.75 -2.96 12.73
C GLU A 52 15.16 -1.62 12.10
N VAL A 53 16.19 -0.98 12.67
CA VAL A 53 16.56 0.41 12.30
C VAL A 53 16.91 0.53 10.82
N ASP A 54 17.64 -0.44 10.28
CA ASP A 54 18.01 -0.55 8.88
C ASP A 54 16.79 -0.74 7.97
N VAL A 55 15.80 -1.53 8.41
CA VAL A 55 14.53 -1.69 7.68
C VAL A 55 13.75 -0.38 7.63
N ILE A 56 13.64 0.31 8.77
CA ILE A 56 12.94 1.59 8.85
C ILE A 56 13.62 2.63 7.95
N ASP A 57 14.96 2.69 7.96
CA ASP A 57 15.70 3.64 7.14
C ASP A 57 15.56 3.32 5.65
N ALA A 58 15.56 2.04 5.25
CA ALA A 58 15.26 1.63 3.88
C ALA A 58 13.85 2.08 3.45
N VAL A 59 12.82 1.91 4.29
CA VAL A 59 11.46 2.39 3.98
C VAL A 59 11.43 3.90 3.77
N LYS A 60 12.16 4.68 4.59
CA LYS A 60 12.25 6.14 4.44
C LYS A 60 12.94 6.53 3.12
N GLU A 61 14.04 5.87 2.77
CA GLU A 61 14.75 6.09 1.51
C GLU A 61 13.84 5.83 0.31
N GLN A 62 13.11 4.71 0.33
CA GLN A 62 12.15 4.38 -0.72
C GLN A 62 11.01 5.38 -0.80
N LEU A 63 10.50 5.87 0.33
CA LEU A 63 9.46 6.89 0.36
C LEU A 63 9.93 8.21 -0.27
N GLN A 64 11.16 8.65 0.05
CA GLN A 64 11.76 9.84 -0.56
C GLN A 64 11.88 9.67 -2.07
N LEU A 65 12.41 8.52 -2.51
CA LEU A 65 12.57 8.23 -3.94
C LEU A 65 11.22 8.13 -4.67
N ALA A 66 10.19 7.55 -4.05
CA ALA A 66 8.84 7.51 -4.60
C ALA A 66 8.30 8.93 -4.84
N ALA A 67 8.45 9.82 -3.85
CA ALA A 67 8.05 11.22 -3.97
C ALA A 67 8.83 11.95 -5.08
N GLU A 68 10.14 11.77 -5.16
CA GLU A 68 10.99 12.33 -6.24
C GLU A 68 10.59 11.84 -7.63
N LYS A 69 10.24 10.55 -7.75
CA LYS A 69 9.74 9.95 -8.99
C LYS A 69 8.27 10.28 -9.28
N GLY A 70 7.59 11.02 -8.40
CA GLY A 70 6.15 11.31 -8.52
C GLY A 70 5.28 10.04 -8.51
N ILE A 71 5.74 8.99 -7.83
CA ILE A 71 4.98 7.76 -7.58
C ILE A 71 4.11 8.01 -6.34
N ARG A 72 2.79 7.97 -6.52
CA ARG A 72 1.82 8.06 -5.44
C ARG A 72 1.60 6.67 -4.85
N ILE A 73 1.89 6.51 -3.56
CA ILE A 73 1.65 5.27 -2.84
C ILE A 73 0.22 5.32 -2.30
N ILE A 74 -0.59 4.32 -2.64
CA ILE A 74 -1.96 4.13 -2.21
C ILE A 74 -1.98 2.86 -1.35
N PRO A 75 -1.74 2.99 -0.03
CA PRO A 75 -1.77 1.84 0.85
C PRO A 75 -3.20 1.33 1.05
N VAL A 76 -3.35 0.01 1.06
CA VAL A 76 -4.58 -0.75 1.31
C VAL A 76 -4.31 -1.70 2.48
N SER A 77 -4.67 -1.28 3.70
CA SER A 77 -4.54 -2.14 4.88
C SER A 77 -5.66 -3.18 4.93
N ALA A 78 -5.32 -4.45 5.09
CA ALA A 78 -6.25 -5.54 5.31
C ALA A 78 -6.29 -5.96 6.81
N SER A 79 -6.88 -7.11 7.11
CA SER A 79 -6.85 -7.72 8.45
C SER A 79 -5.41 -8.04 8.86
N GLY A 80 -5.11 -8.00 10.16
CA GLY A 80 -3.81 -8.44 10.70
C GLY A 80 -2.76 -7.34 10.90
N ILE A 81 -3.01 -6.11 10.45
CA ILE A 81 -2.15 -4.97 10.78
C ILE A 81 -2.40 -4.45 12.20
N ASP A 82 -1.42 -3.73 12.75
CA ASP A 82 -1.53 -3.03 14.03
C ASP A 82 -1.58 -1.49 13.87
N ARG A 83 -1.70 -0.79 14.99
CA ARG A 83 -1.77 0.68 15.03
C ARG A 83 -0.51 1.36 14.51
N GLU A 84 0.67 0.77 14.73
CA GLU A 84 1.93 1.31 14.23
C GLU A 84 2.02 1.19 12.71
N THR A 85 1.53 0.07 12.17
CA THR A 85 1.41 -0.16 10.73
C THR A 85 0.40 0.79 10.10
N GLU A 86 -0.78 1.00 10.72
CA GLU A 86 -1.74 2.02 10.25
C GLU A 86 -1.07 3.40 10.15
N PHE A 87 -0.32 3.79 11.18
CA PHE A 87 0.41 5.05 11.21
C PHE A 87 1.45 5.15 10.09
N LEU A 88 2.24 4.09 9.86
CA LEU A 88 3.19 4.03 8.76
C LEU A 88 2.50 4.16 7.40
N MET A 89 1.41 3.42 7.18
CA MET A 89 0.66 3.45 5.92
C MET A 89 0.13 4.85 5.64
N ARG A 90 -0.37 5.55 6.66
CA ARG A 90 -0.78 6.96 6.55
C ARG A 90 0.38 7.88 6.17
N ILE A 91 1.57 7.69 6.75
CA ILE A 91 2.77 8.46 6.37
C ILE A 91 3.13 8.22 4.91
N LEU A 92 3.14 6.97 4.46
CA LEU A 92 3.45 6.62 3.06
C LEU A 92 2.49 7.33 2.10
N ALA A 93 1.19 7.33 2.38
CA ALA A 93 0.19 8.04 1.59
C ALA A 93 0.45 9.55 1.58
N ILE A 94 0.56 10.18 2.76
CA ILE A 94 0.72 11.64 2.87
C ILE A 94 1.99 12.13 2.17
N ALA A 95 3.12 11.47 2.42
CA ALA A 95 4.42 11.90 1.89
C ALA A 95 4.54 11.70 0.37
N SER A 96 3.79 10.77 -0.21
CA SER A 96 3.75 10.52 -1.66
C SER A 96 2.56 11.19 -2.36
N ASN A 97 1.76 11.99 -1.66
CA ASN A 97 0.52 12.60 -2.16
C ASN A 97 -0.47 11.55 -2.72
N GLY A 98 -0.53 10.40 -2.06
CA GLY A 98 -1.51 9.33 -2.29
C GLY A 98 -2.65 9.35 -1.27
N THR A 99 -3.47 8.30 -1.30
CA THR A 99 -4.64 8.15 -0.42
C THR A 99 -4.47 6.89 0.41
N TYR A 100 -4.63 7.02 1.73
CA TYR A 100 -4.69 5.86 2.62
C TYR A 100 -6.07 5.19 2.51
N THR A 101 -6.07 3.88 2.32
CA THR A 101 -7.28 3.07 2.18
C THR A 101 -7.15 1.81 3.03
N PHE A 102 -8.28 1.20 3.37
CA PHE A 102 -8.32 0.04 4.25
C PHE A 102 -9.57 -0.79 3.97
N ILE A 103 -9.47 -2.09 4.21
CA ILE A 103 -10.59 -3.01 4.15
C ILE A 103 -11.31 -2.97 5.50
N THR A 104 -12.65 -3.07 5.47
CA THR A 104 -13.49 -3.06 6.66
C THR A 104 -14.32 -4.34 6.75
N ASP A 105 -14.81 -4.64 7.96
CA ASP A 105 -15.61 -5.83 8.23
C ASP A 105 -17.01 -5.82 7.59
N HIS A 106 -17.42 -4.74 6.92
CA HIS A 106 -18.73 -4.63 6.26
C HIS A 106 -18.95 -5.71 5.18
N SER A 107 -17.88 -6.22 4.59
CA SER A 107 -17.97 -7.32 3.60
C SER A 107 -18.27 -8.68 4.23
N GLY A 108 -17.94 -8.88 5.52
CA GLY A 108 -17.95 -10.18 6.18
C GLY A 108 -16.92 -11.18 5.64
N ILE A 109 -15.91 -10.72 4.88
CA ILE A 109 -14.88 -11.56 4.25
C ILE A 109 -13.53 -11.34 4.98
N GLY A 110 -12.82 -12.44 5.25
CA GLY A 110 -11.49 -12.40 5.86
C GLY A 110 -11.53 -12.47 7.39
N ASN A 111 -10.40 -12.11 8.02
CA ASN A 111 -10.30 -11.97 9.47
C ASN A 111 -10.78 -10.57 9.89
N GLU A 112 -10.87 -10.33 11.21
CA GLU A 112 -11.23 -9.02 11.76
C GLU A 112 -10.25 -7.92 11.32
N HIS A 113 -10.79 -6.77 10.94
CA HIS A 113 -10.03 -5.61 10.49
C HIS A 113 -9.87 -4.59 11.62
N LEU A 114 -8.71 -3.94 11.68
CA LEU A 114 -8.46 -2.87 12.63
C LEU A 114 -9.37 -1.67 12.32
N GLU A 115 -10.19 -1.23 13.27
CA GLU A 115 -10.98 -0.01 13.12
C GLU A 115 -10.05 1.21 12.97
N PRO A 116 -10.08 1.96 11.86
CA PRO A 116 -9.09 2.99 11.54
C PRO A 116 -9.24 4.25 12.40
N THR A 117 -8.15 4.98 12.63
CA THR A 117 -8.13 6.27 13.38
C THR A 117 -8.23 7.50 12.49
N VAL A 118 -8.89 7.38 11.33
CA VAL A 118 -8.96 8.43 10.29
C VAL A 118 -10.16 9.38 10.46
N GLY A 119 -11.05 9.12 11.41
CA GLY A 119 -12.30 9.85 11.60
C GLY A 119 -13.42 9.26 10.75
N GLU A 120 -14.26 10.11 10.16
CA GLU A 120 -15.31 9.68 9.25
C GLU A 120 -14.71 9.15 7.93
N TYR A 121 -15.26 8.06 7.41
CA TYR A 121 -14.87 7.46 6.15
C TYR A 121 -16.09 6.94 5.38
N GLU A 122 -15.97 6.85 4.06
CA GLU A 122 -17.00 6.28 3.19
C GLU A 122 -16.71 4.80 2.96
N VAL A 123 -17.77 3.98 3.00
CA VAL A 123 -17.69 2.55 2.71
C VAL A 123 -18.22 2.31 1.29
N GLU A 124 -17.38 1.71 0.46
CA GLU A 124 -17.71 1.31 -0.90
C GLU A 124 -17.02 -0.02 -1.24
N PHE A 125 -17.35 -0.61 -2.40
CA PHE A 125 -16.67 -1.82 -2.85
C PHE A 125 -15.24 -1.52 -3.29
N LEU A 126 -14.29 -2.39 -2.95
CA LEU A 126 -12.86 -2.20 -3.26
C LEU A 126 -12.61 -1.98 -4.76
N ASN A 127 -13.34 -2.68 -5.64
CA ASN A 127 -13.21 -2.48 -7.09
C ASN A 127 -13.63 -1.07 -7.51
N ASP A 128 -14.70 -0.53 -6.93
CA ASP A 128 -15.19 0.80 -7.26
C ASP A 128 -14.24 1.87 -6.71
N LEU A 129 -13.73 1.68 -5.48
CA LEU A 129 -12.72 2.53 -4.87
C LEU A 129 -11.45 2.62 -5.72
N ILE A 130 -10.92 1.48 -6.19
CA ILE A 130 -9.70 1.46 -7.02
C ILE A 130 -9.94 2.23 -8.32
N VAL A 131 -11.08 2.01 -9.00
CA VAL A 131 -11.42 2.72 -10.23
C VAL A 131 -11.55 4.23 -9.97
N ARG A 132 -12.22 4.62 -8.90
CA ARG A 132 -12.40 6.03 -8.49
C ARG A 132 -11.05 6.70 -8.26
N LEU A 133 -10.16 6.10 -7.48
CA LEU A 133 -8.83 6.65 -7.19
C LEU A 133 -7.95 6.74 -8.44
N VAL A 134 -7.97 5.73 -9.31
CA VAL A 134 -7.23 5.80 -10.59
C VAL A 134 -7.73 6.98 -11.42
N ASN A 135 -9.04 7.17 -11.55
CA ASN A 135 -9.59 8.30 -12.29
C ASN A 135 -9.22 9.64 -11.64
N GLU A 136 -9.35 9.77 -10.32
CA GLU A 136 -9.02 10.99 -9.57
C GLU A 136 -7.57 11.45 -9.80
N TYR A 137 -6.61 10.52 -9.86
CA TYR A 137 -5.20 10.87 -10.07
C TYR A 137 -4.80 11.00 -11.53
N VAL A 138 -5.59 10.42 -12.43
CA VAL A 138 -5.36 10.52 -13.86
C VAL A 138 -6.00 11.78 -14.42
N GLU A 139 -7.14 12.26 -13.91
CA GLU A 139 -7.78 13.49 -14.38
C GLU A 139 -6.96 14.76 -14.08
#